data_AF-A0A2N6MB40-F1
#
_entry.id   AF-A0A2N6MB40-F1
#
_cell.length_a   1.000
_cell.length_b   1.000
_cell.length_c   1.000
_cell.angle_alpha   90.00
_cell.angle_beta   90.00
_cell.angle_gamma   90.00
#
_symmetry.space_group_name_H-M   'P 1'
#
loop_
_entity.id
_entity.type
_entity.pdbx_description
1 polymer ?
#
loop_
_entity_poly.entity_id
_entity_poly.type
_entity_poly.pdbx_seq_one_letter_code
_entity_poly.pdbx_strand_id
1 'polypeptide(L)' 'MLPVNKKIVTDEAMRPVAVLIDYQDWQKIEQILKAYELQEQINFDLNKYAGVIKLTQDPLEYQQQIRDEWS' A
#
# COMPACT_ATOMS: atom_id res chain seq x y z
N MET A 1 11.33 -15.24 -7.07
CA MET A 1 11.68 -13.85 -6.69
C MET A 1 12.78 -13.39 -7.62
N LEU A 2 12.64 -12.21 -8.24
CA LEU A 2 13.69 -11.67 -9.09
C LEU A 2 14.89 -11.27 -8.21
N PRO A 3 16.11 -11.73 -8.51
CA PRO A 3 17.29 -11.29 -7.78
C PRO A 3 17.58 -9.83 -8.17
N VAL A 4 17.18 -8.89 -7.32
CA VAL A 4 17.50 -7.48 -7.44
C VAL A 4 18.66 -7.18 -6.51
N ASN A 5 19.78 -6.75 -7.07
CA ASN A 5 20.91 -6.33 -6.25
C ASN A 5 20.61 -4.94 -5.68
N LYS A 6 20.43 -4.87 -4.36
CA LYS A 6 20.13 -3.62 -3.65
C LYS A 6 21.12 -3.42 -2.52
N LYS A 7 21.60 -2.18 -2.38
CA LYS A 7 22.45 -1.76 -1.27
C LYS A 7 21.69 -0.74 -0.43
N ILE A 8 21.55 -1.03 0.87
CA ILE A 8 20.97 -0.08 1.82
C ILE A 8 22.08 0.87 2.25
N VAL A 9 21.87 2.17 2.07
CA VAL A 9 22.75 3.22 2.53
C VAL A 9 22.25 3.71 3.87
N THR A 10 23.12 3.65 4.88
CA THR A 10 22.83 4.10 6.24
C THR A 10 23.56 5.40 6.56
N ASP A 11 22.99 6.20 7.46
CA ASP A 11 23.65 7.38 8.03
C ASP A 11 24.71 7.01 9.08
N GLU A 12 25.32 8.05 9.68
CA GLU A 12 26.31 7.92 10.75
C GLU A 12 25.76 7.24 12.01
N ALA A 13 24.44 7.26 12.22
CA ALA A 13 23.75 6.59 13.31
C ALA A 13 23.26 5.17 12.94
N MET A 14 23.75 4.61 11.84
CA MET A 14 23.31 3.32 11.25
C MET A 14 21.82 3.24 10.90
N ARG A 15 21.14 4.37 10.68
CA ARG A 15 19.74 4.38 10.25
C ARG A 15 19.67 4.33 8.72
N PRO A 16 18.78 3.53 8.13
CA PRO A 16 18.65 3.45 6.68
C PRO A 16 18.09 4.75 6.12
N VAL A 17 18.78 5.36 5.17
CA VAL A 17 18.39 6.62 4.52
C VAL A 17 17.99 6.43 3.07
N ALA A 18 18.67 5.54 2.35
CA ALA A 18 18.39 5.31 0.94
C ALA A 18 18.65 3.86 0.54
N VAL A 19 18.08 3.45 -0.59
CA VAL A 19 18.36 2.17 -1.22
C VAL A 19 18.91 2.45 -2.61
N LEU A 20 20.13 1.99 -2.86
CA LEU A 20 20.76 2.02 -4.18
C LEU A 20 20.46 0.72 -4.90
N ILE A 21 19.99 0.83 -6.14
CA ILE A 21 19.69 -0.29 -7.03
C ILE A 21 20.42 -0.01 -8.34
N ASP A 22 21.04 -1.03 -8.92
CA ASP A 22 21.64 -0.91 -10.25
C ASP A 22 20.60 -0.47 -11.27
N TYR A 23 20.98 0.45 -12.15
CA TYR A 23 20.05 1.07 -13.10
C TYR A 23 19.36 0.04 -14.02
N GLN A 24 20.05 -1.02 -14.41
CA GLN A 24 19.47 -2.10 -15.23
C GLN A 24 18.37 -2.85 -14.50
N ASP A 25 18.54 -3.08 -13.20
CA ASP A 25 17.53 -3.76 -12.39
C ASP A 25 16.38 -2.81 -12.06
N TRP A 26 16.66 -1.52 -11.85
CA TRP A 26 15.63 -0.48 -11.76
C TRP A 26 14.72 -0.47 -13.00
N GLN A 27 15.29 -0.48 -14.21
CA GLN A 27 14.49 -0.49 -15.44
C GLN A 27 13.58 -1.73 -15.55
N LYS A 28 14.06 -2.91 -15.16
CA LYS A 28 13.24 -4.13 -15.15
C LYS A 28 12.09 -4.03 -14.16
N ILE A 29 12.35 -3.50 -12.96
CA ILE A 29 11.32 -3.28 -11.94
C ILE A 29 10.26 -2.31 -12.47
N GLU A 30 10.68 -1.22 -13.12
CA GLU A 30 9.76 -0.24 -13.71
C GLU A 30 8.85 -0.87 -14.78
N GLN A 31 9.38 -1.73 -15.65
CA GLN A 31 8.60 -2.44 -16.65
C GLN A 31 7.55 -3.37 -16.02
N ILE A 32 7.93 -4.09 -14.97
CA ILE A 32 7.02 -4.99 -14.24
C ILE A 32 5.93 -4.18 -13.54
N LEU A 33 6.28 -3.06 -12.89
CA LEU A 33 5.33 -2.19 -12.22
C LEU A 33 4.31 -1.59 -13.20
N LYS A 34 4.77 -1.10 -14.36
CA LYS A 34 3.86 -0.59 -15.41
C LYS A 34 2.88 -1.65 -15.90
N ALA A 35 3.32 -2.89 -16.06
CA ALA A 35 2.45 -4.00 -16.44
C ALA A 35 1.41 -4.30 -15.35
N TYR A 36 1.83 -4.25 -14.08
CA TYR A 36 0.94 -4.40 -12.92
C TYR A 36 -0.08 -3.28 -12.79
N GLU A 37 0.33 -2.01 -12.93
CA GLU A 37 -0.58 -0.85 -12.89
C GLU A 37 -1.66 -0.95 -13.97
N LEU A 38 -1.28 -1.36 -15.18
CA LEU A 38 -2.23 -1.57 -16.28
C LEU A 38 -3.23 -2.68 -15.94
N GLN A 39 -2.77 -3.74 -15.26
CA GLN A 39 -3.61 -4.86 -14.84
C GLN A 39 -4.50 -4.52 -13.64
N GLU A 40 -4.03 -3.68 -12.71
CA GLU A 40 -4.83 -3.18 -11.58
C GLU A 40 -5.90 -2.20 -12.03
N GLN A 41 -5.62 -1.29 -12.97
CA GLN A 41 -6.63 -0.38 -13.51
C GLN A 41 -7.81 -1.11 -14.16
N ILE A 42 -7.58 -2.30 -14.74
CA ILE A 42 -8.65 -3.13 -15.30
C ILE A 42 -9.51 -3.78 -14.20
N ASN A 43 -8.95 -4.04 -13.02
CA ASN A 43 -9.65 -4.71 -11.91
C ASN A 43 -10.22 -3.76 -10.85
N PHE A 44 -9.69 -2.54 -10.74
CA PHE A 44 -10.04 -1.57 -9.70
C PHE A 44 -11.20 -0.68 -10.13
N ASP A 45 -12.37 -1.28 -10.33
CA ASP A 45 -13.60 -0.53 -10.51
C ASP A 45 -14.15 -0.05 -9.16
N LEU A 46 -13.81 1.20 -8.81
CA LEU A 46 -14.33 1.89 -7.62
C LEU A 46 -15.86 1.99 -7.61
N ASN A 47 -16.53 1.90 -8.77
CA ASN A 47 -17.98 1.93 -8.83
C ASN A 47 -18.62 0.72 -8.15
N LYS A 48 -17.91 -0.40 -7.99
CA LYS A 48 -18.38 -1.56 -7.20
C LYS A 48 -18.64 -1.22 -5.73
N TYR A 49 -18.01 -0.17 -5.23
CA TYR A 49 -18.15 0.32 -3.86
C TYR A 49 -18.93 1.64 -3.79
N ALA A 50 -19.30 2.23 -4.93
CA ALA A 50 -20.11 3.43 -4.98
C ALA A 50 -21.55 3.12 -4.55
N GLY A 51 -22.08 3.88 -3.59
CA GLY A 51 -23.45 3.74 -3.10
C GLY A 51 -23.71 2.56 -2.16
N VAL A 52 -22.71 1.71 -1.87
CA VAL A 52 -22.85 0.59 -0.95
C VAL A 52 -22.01 0.84 0.30
N ILE A 53 -22.61 1.48 1.32
CA ILE A 53 -22.03 1.49 2.66
C ILE A 53 -22.40 0.16 3.33
N LYS A 54 -21.54 -0.86 3.20
CA LYS A 54 -21.68 -2.09 4.00
C LYS A 54 -21.13 -1.81 5.39
N LEU A 55 -21.99 -1.29 6.28
CA LEU A 55 -21.64 -1.19 7.68
C LEU A 55 -21.50 -2.61 8.25
N THR A 56 -20.35 -2.89 8.86
CA THR A 56 -20.07 -4.16 9.55
C THR A 56 -20.73 -4.26 10.92
N GLN A 57 -21.13 -3.11 11.47
CA GLN A 57 -21.77 -2.98 12.77
C GLN A 57 -22.96 -2.01 12.64
N ASP A 58 -23.99 -2.22 13.45
CA ASP A 58 -25.08 -1.26 13.54
C ASP A 58 -24.54 0.11 14.02
N PRO A 59 -24.84 1.21 13.32
CA PRO A 59 -24.30 2.51 13.67
C PRO A 59 -24.69 2.98 15.07
N LEU A 60 -25.84 2.58 15.60
CA LEU A 60 -26.28 2.95 16.95
C LEU A 60 -25.46 2.20 18.02
N GLU A 61 -25.16 0.92 17.78
CA GLU A 61 -24.29 0.14 18.67
C GLU A 61 -22.87 0.71 18.72
N TYR A 62 -22.31 1.07 17.56
CA TYR A 62 -20.98 1.69 17.51
C TYR A 62 -20.95 3.04 18.26
N GLN A 63 -22.00 3.85 18.10
CA GLN A 63 -22.13 5.11 18.84
C GLN A 63 -22.21 4.91 20.35
N GLN A 64 -22.91 3.88 20.81
CA GLN A 64 -22.99 3.56 22.24
C GLN A 64 -21.63 3.11 22.79
N GLN A 65 -20.93 2.20 22.10
CA GLN A 65 -19.61 1.74 22.51
C GLN A 65 -18.61 2.89 22.68
N ILE A 66 -18.50 3.77 21.68
CA ILE A 66 -17.60 4.93 21.76
C ILE A 66 -17.99 5.87 22.90
N ARG A 67 -19.28 6.03 23.19
CA ARG A 67 -19.73 6.88 24.29
C ARG A 67 -19.41 6.29 25.66
N ASP A 68 -19.54 4.98 25.80
CA ASP A 68 -19.26 4.25 27.03
C ASP A 68 -17.74 4.17 27.30
N GLU A 69 -16.90 4.14 26.26
CA GLU A 69 -15.43 4.20 26.39
C GLU A 69 -14.91 5.51 26.99
N TRP A 70 -15.71 6.59 26.93
CA TRP A 70 -15.32 7.92 27.41
C TRP A 70 -15.96 8.29 28.76
N SER A 71 -16.75 7.39 29.37
CA SER A 71 -17.32 7.55 30.72
C SER A 71 -16.47 6.87 31.78
#